data_AF-A0A2V6IRP0-F1
#
_entry.id   AF-A0A2V6IRP0-F1
#
_cell.length_a   1.000
_cell.length_b   1.000
_cell.length_c   1.000
_cell.angle_alpha   90.00
_cell.angle_beta   90.00
_cell.angle_gamma   90.00
#
_symmetry.space_group_name_H-M   'P 1'
#
loop_
_entity.id
_entity.type
_entity.pdbx_description
1 polymer ?
#
loop_
_entity_poly.entity_id
_entity_poly.type
_entity_poly.pdbx_seq_one_letter_code
_entity_poly.pdbx_strand_id
1 'polypeptide(L)'
;MPGRLRTSFRSGNLAEDLGLLLLKGIAAVADVPRTEDVGLDAIATLLRRASDGNCYAEDGFVVQLKSYSETSIEYRDHELSWLLGQSQPMFIGRVLLPESRISLYPTLFANQAALALDPKQITIEFGYGKYSPTDDLYSWTGADSNSATVWIGEPLLEWTLDDLSDPTWVSSAYETMKRFLAIARREHDLLTLGQCSHVVWKKNDKDSIQSSFKMMKSNPDNLQKLAQQCLPGINALMLQAMAIPEERRNSLMIPLVALVAALRDLGVDVQTSEIFPRMFVALRDSSEPKRRDENEKTK
;
A
#
# COMPACT_ATOMS: atom_id res chain seq x y z
N MET A 1 20.63 23.77 26.46
CA MET A 1 21.52 24.95 26.66
C MET A 1 20.68 26.20 26.51
N PRO A 2 20.56 27.06 27.54
CA PRO A 2 19.80 28.30 27.41
C PRO A 2 20.49 29.25 26.41
N GLY A 3 19.73 29.83 25.49
CA GLY A 3 20.21 30.82 24.52
C GLY A 3 21.04 30.30 23.33
N ARG A 4 21.13 28.98 23.10
CA ARG A 4 21.89 28.39 21.98
C ARG A 4 21.09 27.30 21.26
N LEU A 5 20.95 27.47 19.94
CA LEU A 5 20.42 26.45 19.02
C LEU A 5 21.48 26.16 17.93
N ARG A 6 21.70 24.89 17.60
CA ARG A 6 22.65 24.51 16.53
C ARG A 6 22.06 24.93 15.18
N THR A 7 22.88 25.51 14.30
CA THR A 7 22.46 25.94 12.95
C THR A 7 21.87 24.80 12.14
N SER A 8 22.39 23.58 12.28
CA SER A 8 21.86 22.39 11.60
C SER A 8 20.42 22.06 12.03
N PHE A 9 20.08 22.22 13.32
CA PHE A 9 18.70 22.05 13.77
C PHE A 9 17.82 23.13 13.16
N ARG A 10 18.23 24.40 13.22
CA ARG A 10 17.47 25.51 12.61
C ARG A 10 17.24 25.31 11.11
N SER A 11 18.25 24.83 10.38
CA SER A 11 18.12 24.52 8.96
C SER A 11 17.15 23.37 8.70
N GLY A 12 17.14 22.34 9.55
CA GLY A 12 16.17 21.26 9.48
C GLY A 12 14.74 21.76 9.70
N ASN A 13 14.52 22.60 10.71
CA ASN A 13 13.21 23.23 10.97
C ASN A 13 12.74 24.02 9.75
N LEU A 14 13.61 24.84 9.17
CA LEU A 14 13.22 25.65 8.02
C LEU A 14 12.84 24.78 6.81
N ALA A 15 13.53 23.66 6.60
CA ALA A 15 13.21 22.72 5.55
C ALA A 15 11.85 22.04 5.80
N GLU A 16 11.57 21.65 7.03
CA GLU A 16 10.28 21.09 7.44
C GLU A 16 9.14 22.10 7.25
N ASP A 17 9.28 23.33 7.76
CA ASP A 17 8.31 24.42 7.62
C ASP A 17 8.00 24.72 6.15
N LEU A 18 9.04 24.82 5.30
CA LEU A 18 8.88 25.01 3.86
C LEU A 18 8.19 23.81 3.20
N GLY A 19 8.55 22.59 3.58
CA GLY A 19 7.92 21.37 3.06
C GLY A 19 6.42 21.33 3.36
N LEU A 20 6.04 21.65 4.61
CA LEU A 20 4.63 21.75 5.03
C LEU A 20 3.89 22.84 4.25
N LEU A 21 4.52 24.00 4.01
CA LEU A 21 3.94 25.08 3.21
C LEU A 21 3.69 24.63 1.76
N LEU A 22 4.68 23.98 1.12
CA LEU A 22 4.57 23.52 -0.26
C LEU A 22 3.51 22.41 -0.40
N LEU A 23 3.39 21.51 0.59
CA LEU A 23 2.34 20.49 0.64
C LEU A 23 0.93 21.09 0.71
N LYS A 24 0.75 22.19 1.46
CA LYS A 24 -0.54 22.91 1.54
C LYS A 24 -1.03 23.44 0.20
N GLY A 25 -0.15 23.54 -0.80
CA GLY A 25 -0.53 23.91 -2.17
C GLY A 25 -1.43 22.89 -2.87
N ILE A 26 -1.30 21.61 -2.53
CA ILE A 26 -2.01 20.50 -3.20
C ILE A 26 -2.88 19.67 -2.25
N ALA A 27 -2.70 19.80 -0.93
CA ALA A 27 -3.37 18.99 0.08
C ALA A 27 -3.78 19.81 1.31
N ALA A 28 -4.79 19.33 2.05
CA ALA A 28 -5.02 19.75 3.42
C ALA A 28 -4.01 19.02 4.32
N VAL A 29 -3.24 19.78 5.10
CA VAL A 29 -2.10 19.25 5.86
C VAL A 29 -2.32 19.50 7.35
N ALA A 30 -2.30 18.42 8.13
CA ALA A 30 -2.10 18.46 9.57
C ALA A 30 -0.62 18.19 9.87
N ASP A 31 0.05 19.15 10.52
CA ASP A 31 1.41 19.01 10.99
C ASP A 31 1.46 18.11 12.23
N VAL A 32 2.48 17.26 12.31
CA VAL A 32 2.80 16.51 13.53
C VAL A 32 3.77 17.36 14.32
N PRO A 33 3.37 17.92 15.48
CA PRO A 33 4.26 18.77 16.24
C PRO A 33 5.48 17.98 16.70
N ARG A 34 6.66 18.60 16.68
CA ARG A 34 7.91 17.92 17.06
C ARG A 34 7.95 17.36 18.47
N THR A 35 7.15 17.90 19.38
CA THR A 35 7.00 17.33 20.73
C THR A 35 6.39 15.93 20.71
N GLU A 36 5.70 15.60 19.61
CA GLU A 36 5.01 14.34 19.31
C GLU A 36 5.66 13.63 18.10
N ASP A 37 6.92 13.94 17.77
CA ASP A 37 7.62 13.36 16.60
C ASP A 37 7.74 11.84 16.74
N VAL A 38 6.90 11.14 15.99
CA VAL A 38 6.86 9.68 15.87
C VAL A 38 7.38 9.21 14.52
N GLY A 39 8.10 10.07 13.78
CA GLY A 39 8.70 9.78 12.49
C GLY A 39 7.92 10.28 11.27
N LEU A 40 6.70 10.81 11.44
CA LEU A 40 5.94 11.52 10.41
C LEU A 40 5.95 13.02 10.72
N ASP A 41 6.09 13.84 9.68
CA ASP A 41 6.03 15.30 9.80
C ASP A 41 4.64 15.84 9.39
N ALA A 42 3.94 15.11 8.53
CA ALA A 42 2.65 15.54 8.00
C ALA A 42 1.67 14.39 7.75
N ILE A 43 0.40 14.62 8.10
CA ILE A 43 -0.74 13.85 7.63
C ILE A 43 -1.49 14.73 6.63
N ALA A 44 -1.61 14.26 5.39
CA ALA A 44 -2.12 15.05 4.27
C ALA A 44 -3.36 14.38 3.63
N THR A 45 -4.29 15.21 3.17
CA THR A 45 -5.44 14.77 2.36
C THR A 45 -5.45 15.56 1.06
N LEU A 46 -5.35 14.86 -0.08
CA LEU A 46 -5.34 15.45 -1.41
C LEU A 46 -6.62 16.27 -1.63
N LEU A 47 -6.46 17.49 -2.14
CA LEU A 47 -7.57 18.40 -2.40
C LEU A 47 -7.91 18.46 -3.89
N ARG A 48 -9.15 18.10 -4.25
CA ARG A 48 -9.70 18.39 -5.57
C ARG A 48 -10.27 19.80 -5.58
N ARG A 49 -9.68 20.69 -6.38
CA ARG A 49 -10.23 22.02 -6.66
C ARG A 49 -11.36 21.89 -7.68
N ALA A 50 -12.54 22.39 -7.35
CA ALA A 50 -13.71 22.35 -8.23
C ALA A 50 -14.02 23.72 -8.82
N SER A 51 -14.80 23.73 -9.91
CA SER A 51 -15.19 24.95 -10.62
C SER A 51 -16.11 25.87 -9.81
N ASP A 52 -16.69 25.37 -8.73
CA ASP A 52 -17.50 26.12 -7.77
C ASP A 52 -16.66 26.95 -6.77
N GLY A 53 -15.32 26.88 -6.88
CA GLY A 53 -14.38 27.56 -5.98
C GLY A 53 -14.09 26.80 -4.68
N ASN A 54 -14.67 25.61 -4.48
CA ASN A 54 -14.44 24.78 -3.30
C ASN A 54 -13.27 23.81 -3.50
N CYS A 55 -12.68 23.39 -2.39
CA CYS A 55 -11.73 22.28 -2.32
C CYS A 55 -12.38 21.10 -1.61
N TYR A 56 -12.36 19.93 -2.26
CA TYR A 56 -12.90 18.69 -1.70
C TYR A 56 -11.76 17.80 -1.22
N ALA A 57 -11.82 17.40 0.04
CA ALA A 57 -10.91 16.42 0.62
C ALA A 57 -11.19 15.03 0.06
N GLU A 58 -10.17 14.37 -0.48
CA GLU A 58 -10.30 13.04 -1.06
C GLU A 58 -9.36 12.03 -0.39
N ASP A 59 -8.18 11.82 -0.97
CA ASP A 59 -7.32 10.70 -0.63
C ASP A 59 -6.25 11.09 0.40
N GLY A 60 -6.14 10.29 1.46
CA GLY A 60 -5.12 10.45 2.50
C GLY A 60 -3.75 9.91 2.10
N PHE A 61 -2.71 10.55 2.61
CA PHE A 61 -1.31 10.09 2.57
C PHE A 61 -0.52 10.71 3.73
N VAL A 62 0.65 10.13 4.03
CA VAL A 62 1.53 10.62 5.10
C VAL A 62 2.91 10.98 4.53
N VAL A 63 3.57 11.96 5.14
CA VAL A 63 4.85 12.46 4.65
C VAL A 63 5.86 12.54 5.79
N GLN A 64 7.06 12.02 5.54
CA GLN A 64 8.26 12.32 6.31
C GLN A 64 9.13 13.30 5.51
N LEU A 65 9.44 14.46 6.07
CA LEU A 65 10.24 15.51 5.47
C LEU A 65 11.72 15.33 5.83
N LYS A 66 12.57 15.48 4.82
CA LYS A 66 14.03 15.48 4.97
C LYS A 66 14.63 16.64 4.18
N SER A 67 15.79 17.10 4.62
CA SER A 67 16.61 18.01 3.82
C SER A 67 17.05 17.34 2.52
N TYR A 68 17.13 18.08 1.42
CA TYR A 68 17.71 17.60 0.17
C TYR A 68 19.19 17.20 0.30
N SER A 69 19.90 17.62 1.35
CA SER A 69 21.26 17.13 1.62
C SER A 69 21.29 15.66 2.05
N GLU A 70 20.17 15.11 2.53
CA GLU A 70 20.08 13.72 2.96
C GLU A 70 20.00 12.82 1.73
N THR A 71 20.96 11.90 1.58
CA THR A 71 21.08 11.02 0.40
C THR A 71 20.56 9.61 0.65
N SER A 72 20.42 9.21 1.91
CA SER A 72 19.87 7.92 2.29
C SER A 72 19.19 7.95 3.66
N ILE A 73 18.34 6.97 3.92
CA ILE A 73 17.67 6.79 5.22
C ILE A 73 17.70 5.32 5.59
N GLU A 74 18.21 5.00 6.77
CA GLU A 74 18.20 3.64 7.32
C GLU A 74 16.96 3.45 8.21
N TYR A 75 16.30 2.31 8.06
CA TYR A 75 15.26 1.81 8.96
C TYR A 75 15.64 0.41 9.42
N ARG A 76 15.65 0.19 10.74
CA ARG A 76 15.95 -1.11 11.34
C ARG A 76 15.01 -1.46 12.49
N ASP A 77 14.88 -2.74 12.77
CA ASP A 77 14.13 -3.25 13.93
C ASP A 77 12.70 -2.65 14.01
N HIS A 78 12.43 -1.86 15.06
CA HIS A 78 11.16 -1.17 15.25
C HIS A 78 10.86 -0.15 14.15
N GLU A 79 11.85 0.60 13.67
CA GLU A 79 11.64 1.64 12.64
C GLU A 79 11.21 1.01 11.31
N LEU A 80 11.79 -0.15 10.98
CA LEU A 80 11.37 -0.91 9.81
C LEU A 80 9.95 -1.46 9.99
N SER A 81 9.64 -2.02 11.16
CA SER A 81 8.29 -2.50 11.49
C SER A 81 7.25 -1.38 11.41
N TRP A 82 7.63 -0.18 11.85
CA TRP A 82 6.82 1.03 11.77
C TRP A 82 6.62 1.51 10.32
N LEU A 83 7.68 1.53 9.49
CA LEU A 83 7.61 1.92 8.08
C LEU A 83 6.69 0.98 7.29
N LEU A 84 6.83 -0.33 7.49
CA LEU A 84 6.03 -1.34 6.80
C LEU A 84 4.60 -1.44 7.36
N GLY A 85 4.38 -0.98 8.59
CA GLY A 85 3.07 -0.98 9.26
C GLY A 85 2.18 0.22 8.91
N GLN A 86 2.61 1.12 8.02
CA GLN A 86 1.81 2.28 7.63
C GLN A 86 0.55 1.84 6.88
N SER A 87 -0.61 2.34 7.33
CA SER A 87 -1.91 2.08 6.71
C SER A 87 -2.24 3.03 5.56
N GLN A 88 -1.48 4.11 5.42
CA GLN A 88 -1.63 5.10 4.36
C GLN A 88 -0.39 5.10 3.46
N PRO A 89 -0.54 5.42 2.16
CA PRO A 89 0.61 5.67 1.29
C PRO A 89 1.56 6.67 1.94
N MET A 90 2.80 6.25 2.15
CA MET A 90 3.84 7.08 2.75
C MET A 90 4.77 7.64 1.68
N PHE A 91 5.13 8.91 1.85
CA PHE A 91 6.11 9.60 1.04
C PHE A 91 7.25 10.12 1.89
N ILE A 92 8.44 10.16 1.28
CA ILE A 92 9.53 10.97 1.79
C ILE A 92 9.60 12.24 0.95
N GLY A 93 9.39 13.40 1.59
CA GLY A 93 9.52 14.71 0.96
C GLY A 93 10.92 15.27 1.17
N ARG A 94 11.68 15.47 0.09
CA ARG A 94 12.99 16.14 0.16
C ARG A 94 12.85 17.61 -0.16
N VAL A 95 13.28 18.45 0.76
CA VAL A 95 13.14 19.91 0.64
C VAL A 95 14.48 20.56 0.35
N LEU A 96 14.53 21.32 -0.74
CA LEU A 96 15.68 22.13 -1.13
C LEU A 96 15.37 23.62 -0.89
N LEU A 97 15.92 24.15 0.20
CA LEU A 97 15.69 25.52 0.65
C LEU A 97 16.05 26.61 -0.38
N PRO A 98 17.23 26.59 -1.05
CA PRO A 98 17.61 27.67 -1.98
C PRO A 98 16.66 27.85 -3.16
N GLU A 99 15.98 26.77 -3.55
CA GLU A 99 15.07 26.75 -4.71
C GLU A 99 13.59 26.73 -4.30
N SER A 100 13.31 26.82 -2.99
CA SER A 100 11.95 26.67 -2.44
C SER A 100 11.23 25.44 -3.00
N ARG A 101 11.94 24.32 -3.11
CA ARG A 101 11.49 23.12 -3.84
C ARG A 101 11.25 21.95 -2.90
N ILE A 102 10.23 21.15 -3.19
CA ILE A 102 9.98 19.83 -2.59
C ILE A 102 9.91 18.76 -3.67
N SER A 103 10.47 17.59 -3.38
CA SER A 103 10.38 16.38 -4.21
C SER A 103 9.77 15.27 -3.36
N LEU A 104 8.63 14.71 -3.79
CA LEU A 104 7.92 13.64 -3.09
C LEU A 104 8.25 12.26 -3.67
N TYR A 105 8.82 11.40 -2.84
CA TYR A 105 9.18 10.04 -3.21
C TYR A 105 8.27 9.02 -2.52
N PRO A 106 7.57 8.16 -3.27
CA PRO A 106 6.78 7.09 -2.66
C PRO A 106 7.69 6.02 -2.07
N THR A 107 7.32 5.45 -0.92
CA THR A 107 8.10 4.40 -0.25
C THR A 107 7.72 2.98 -0.68
N LEU A 108 6.93 2.84 -1.76
CA LEU A 108 6.38 1.57 -2.20
C LEU A 108 7.46 0.50 -2.44
N PHE A 109 8.60 0.87 -3.03
CA PHE A 109 9.70 -0.07 -3.29
C PHE A 109 10.33 -0.63 -2.01
N ALA A 110 10.26 0.08 -0.87
CA ALA A 110 10.71 -0.46 0.40
C ALA A 110 9.81 -1.63 0.86
N ASN A 111 8.50 -1.49 0.68
CA ASN A 111 7.55 -2.57 0.97
C ASN A 111 7.76 -3.80 0.06
N GLN A 112 8.02 -3.56 -1.22
CA GLN A 112 8.29 -4.65 -2.17
C GLN A 112 9.60 -5.37 -1.86
N ALA A 113 10.66 -4.62 -1.52
CA ALA A 113 11.92 -5.20 -1.08
C ALA A 113 11.75 -6.02 0.21
N ALA A 114 10.94 -5.53 1.16
CA ALA A 114 10.63 -6.27 2.38
C ALA A 114 9.92 -7.60 2.09
N LEU A 115 8.94 -7.59 1.18
CA LEU A 115 8.25 -8.81 0.75
C LEU A 115 9.19 -9.81 0.06
N ALA A 116 10.11 -9.32 -0.77
CA ALA A 116 11.02 -10.17 -1.55
C ALA A 116 12.16 -10.78 -0.73
N LEU A 117 12.71 -10.03 0.23
CA LEU A 117 13.97 -10.37 0.90
C LEU A 117 13.82 -10.66 2.39
N ASP A 118 12.70 -10.29 3.01
CA ASP A 118 12.48 -10.38 4.46
C ASP A 118 13.66 -9.81 5.31
N PRO A 119 14.15 -8.58 5.00
CA PRO A 119 15.32 -8.03 5.66
C PRO A 119 14.97 -7.52 7.06
N LYS A 120 15.96 -7.49 7.97
CA LYS A 120 15.83 -6.80 9.28
C LYS A 120 16.19 -5.32 9.22
N GLN A 121 16.77 -4.88 8.10
CA GLN A 121 17.17 -3.51 7.87
C GLN A 121 16.97 -3.12 6.41
N ILE A 122 16.41 -1.94 6.16
CA ILE A 122 16.31 -1.32 4.83
C ILE A 122 17.03 0.02 4.83
N THR A 123 17.92 0.22 3.86
CA THR A 123 18.49 1.53 3.54
C THR A 123 17.83 2.04 2.27
N ILE A 124 17.07 3.13 2.37
CA ILE A 124 16.49 3.84 1.24
C ILE A 124 17.54 4.80 0.69
N GLU A 125 17.83 4.70 -0.60
CA GLU A 125 18.68 5.65 -1.34
C GLU A 125 17.83 6.42 -2.37
N PHE A 126 18.05 7.73 -2.43
CA PHE A 126 17.35 8.59 -3.39
C PHE A 126 17.98 8.53 -4.77
N GLY A 127 17.14 8.48 -5.80
CA GLY A 127 17.58 8.36 -7.19
C GLY A 127 17.69 6.90 -7.63
N TYR A 128 18.50 6.69 -8.68
CA TYR A 128 18.76 5.38 -9.25
C TYR A 128 20.04 4.80 -8.67
N GLY A 129 20.05 3.48 -8.45
CA GLY A 129 21.25 2.78 -8.01
C GLY A 129 22.28 2.62 -9.12
N LYS A 130 23.24 1.73 -8.86
CA LYS A 130 24.23 1.30 -9.87
C LYS A 130 23.57 0.71 -11.12
N TYR A 131 22.33 0.24 -11.00
CA TYR A 131 21.50 -0.25 -12.08
C TYR A 131 20.58 0.88 -12.58
N SER A 132 20.81 1.28 -13.84
CA SER A 132 19.96 2.21 -14.60
C SER A 132 18.52 1.68 -14.65
N PRO A 133 17.48 2.53 -14.85
CA PRO A 133 16.10 2.12 -15.12
C PRO A 133 15.93 1.19 -16.35
N THR A 134 17.02 0.87 -17.05
CA THR A 134 17.09 -0.05 -18.19
C THR A 134 17.52 -1.48 -17.83
N ASP A 135 18.01 -1.73 -16.62
CA ASP A 135 18.38 -3.09 -16.16
C ASP A 135 17.29 -3.63 -15.21
N ASP A 136 16.50 -4.53 -15.77
CA ASP A 136 15.06 -4.55 -15.64
C ASP A 136 14.56 -5.65 -14.68
N LEU A 137 14.94 -5.61 -13.40
CA LEU A 137 14.39 -6.61 -12.47
C LEU A 137 13.97 -6.10 -11.09
N TYR A 138 14.79 -5.29 -10.39
CA TYR A 138 14.47 -4.88 -9.01
C TYR A 138 15.07 -3.52 -8.65
N SER A 139 14.27 -2.65 -8.03
CA SER A 139 14.73 -1.37 -7.46
C SER A 139 15.47 -1.54 -6.13
N TRP A 140 16.00 -2.74 -5.86
CA TRP A 140 16.64 -3.10 -4.59
C TRP A 140 17.66 -4.21 -4.77
N THR A 141 18.60 -4.28 -3.83
CA THR A 141 19.58 -5.37 -3.72
C THR A 141 19.70 -5.80 -2.27
N GLY A 142 19.81 -7.10 -2.02
CA GLY A 142 20.32 -7.59 -0.75
C GLY A 142 21.82 -7.31 -0.66
N ALA A 143 22.27 -6.66 0.42
CA ALA A 143 23.70 -6.49 0.69
C ALA A 143 24.24 -7.73 1.43
N ASP A 144 23.52 -8.18 2.45
CA ASP A 144 23.75 -9.41 3.22
C ASP A 144 22.40 -10.16 3.43
N SER A 145 22.42 -11.35 4.07
CA SER A 145 21.20 -12.17 4.32
C SER A 145 20.12 -11.50 5.18
N ASN A 146 20.35 -10.27 5.64
CA ASN A 146 19.55 -9.61 6.67
C ASN A 146 19.34 -8.11 6.40
N SER A 147 19.85 -7.58 5.29
CA SER A 147 19.78 -6.14 4.94
C SER A 147 19.48 -5.95 3.45
N ALA A 148 18.75 -4.87 3.14
CA ALA A 148 18.44 -4.49 1.76
C ALA A 148 18.71 -3.00 1.52
N THR A 149 19.31 -2.69 0.38
CA THR A 149 19.37 -1.32 -0.15
C THR A 149 18.28 -1.17 -1.20
N VAL A 150 17.48 -0.10 -1.09
CA VAL A 150 16.34 0.18 -1.95
C VAL A 150 16.53 1.54 -2.60
N TRP A 151 16.59 1.58 -3.92
CA TRP A 151 16.60 2.81 -4.68
C TRP A 151 15.16 3.19 -5.03
N ILE A 152 14.71 4.33 -4.52
CA ILE A 152 13.32 4.76 -4.70
C ILE A 152 13.06 5.49 -6.02
N GLY A 153 14.08 5.61 -6.87
CA GLY A 153 13.97 6.16 -8.22
C GLY A 153 13.81 7.68 -8.23
N GLU A 154 13.12 8.17 -9.26
CA GLU A 154 12.76 9.58 -9.37
C GLU A 154 11.54 9.93 -8.50
N PRO A 155 11.41 11.20 -8.03
CA PRO A 155 10.24 11.59 -7.27
C PRO A 155 8.98 11.49 -8.13
N LEU A 156 7.85 11.14 -7.51
CA LEU A 156 6.55 11.15 -8.19
C LEU A 156 6.17 12.59 -8.60
N LEU A 157 6.33 13.51 -7.65
CA LEU A 157 6.09 14.93 -7.85
C LEU A 157 7.27 15.76 -7.39
N GLU A 158 7.54 16.84 -8.11
CA GLU A 158 8.52 17.85 -7.73
C GLU A 158 8.02 19.23 -8.13
N TRP A 159 8.08 20.18 -7.19
CA TRP A 159 7.60 21.54 -7.42
C TRP A 159 8.18 22.57 -6.48
N THR A 160 8.02 23.81 -6.89
CA THR A 160 8.42 25.03 -6.21
C THR A 160 7.19 25.84 -5.77
N LEU A 161 7.43 26.94 -5.05
CA LEU A 161 6.37 27.88 -4.71
C LEU A 161 5.72 28.53 -5.95
N ASP A 162 6.49 28.77 -7.01
CA ASP A 162 6.00 29.39 -8.24
C ASP A 162 5.03 28.48 -9.00
N ASP A 163 5.31 27.17 -9.02
CA ASP A 163 4.44 26.16 -9.64
C ASP A 163 3.03 26.12 -9.01
N LEU A 164 2.92 26.43 -7.72
CA LEU A 164 1.62 26.49 -7.02
C LEU A 164 0.72 27.63 -7.52
N SER A 165 1.30 28.62 -8.20
CA SER A 165 0.58 29.72 -8.82
C SER A 165 0.06 29.38 -10.22
N ASP A 166 0.55 28.29 -10.85
CA ASP A 166 0.06 27.82 -12.14
C ASP A 166 -1.11 26.83 -11.96
N PRO A 167 -2.35 27.21 -12.36
CA PRO A 167 -3.50 26.33 -12.25
C PRO A 167 -3.36 25.03 -13.05
N THR A 168 -2.62 25.07 -14.16
CA THR A 168 -2.39 23.92 -15.03
C THR A 168 -1.50 22.91 -14.33
N TRP A 169 -0.41 23.39 -13.72
CA TRP A 169 0.47 22.56 -12.90
C TRP A 169 -0.29 21.95 -11.73
N VAL A 170 -1.04 22.74 -10.97
CA VAL A 170 -1.82 22.25 -9.82
C VAL A 170 -2.81 21.16 -10.24
N SER A 171 -3.51 21.35 -11.36
CA SER A 171 -4.42 20.32 -11.89
C SER A 171 -3.67 19.04 -12.28
N SER A 172 -2.49 19.16 -12.92
CA SER A 172 -1.67 18.01 -13.28
C SER A 172 -1.13 17.27 -12.05
N ALA A 173 -0.68 18.01 -11.03
CA ALA A 173 -0.21 17.47 -9.76
C ALA A 173 -1.32 16.70 -9.03
N TYR A 174 -2.54 17.25 -9.00
CA TYR A 174 -3.72 16.56 -8.48
C TYR A 174 -3.98 15.24 -9.20
N GLU A 175 -4.02 15.24 -10.54
CA GLU A 175 -4.27 14.01 -11.33
C GLU A 175 -3.17 12.95 -11.13
N THR A 176 -1.91 13.39 -11.04
CA THR A 176 -0.76 12.52 -10.79
C THR A 176 -0.88 11.85 -9.42
N MET A 177 -1.13 12.63 -8.36
CA MET A 177 -1.34 12.10 -7.01
C MET A 177 -2.57 11.22 -6.94
N LYS A 178 -3.69 11.63 -7.54
CA LYS A 178 -4.94 10.87 -7.53
C LYS A 178 -4.74 9.47 -8.11
N ARG A 179 -4.11 9.40 -9.28
CA ARG A 179 -3.80 8.13 -9.96
C ARG A 179 -2.82 7.28 -9.16
N PHE A 180 -1.74 7.87 -8.65
CA PHE A 180 -0.75 7.13 -7.89
C PHE A 180 -1.29 6.60 -6.56
N LEU A 181 -2.02 7.43 -5.80
CA LEU A 181 -2.58 7.05 -4.50
C LEU A 181 -3.59 5.91 -4.62
N ALA A 182 -4.37 5.86 -5.71
CA ALA A 182 -5.25 4.73 -5.99
C ALA A 182 -4.46 3.42 -6.18
N ILE A 183 -3.33 3.47 -6.89
CA ILE A 183 -2.43 2.33 -7.04
C ILE A 183 -1.80 1.98 -5.68
N ALA A 184 -1.22 2.95 -4.98
CA ALA A 184 -0.54 2.73 -3.71
C ALA A 184 -1.46 2.08 -2.66
N ARG A 185 -2.72 2.50 -2.54
CA ARG A 185 -3.70 1.83 -1.65
C ARG A 185 -3.92 0.38 -2.03
N ARG A 186 -4.18 0.12 -3.32
CA ARG A 186 -4.33 -1.26 -3.81
C ARG A 186 -3.06 -2.08 -3.54
N GLU A 187 -1.87 -1.48 -3.67
CA GLU A 187 -0.62 -2.17 -3.35
C GLU A 187 -0.50 -2.49 -1.86
N HIS A 188 -0.91 -1.59 -0.95
CA HIS A 188 -0.98 -1.92 0.48
C HIS A 188 -1.88 -3.12 0.74
N ASP A 189 -3.04 -3.20 0.08
CA ASP A 189 -3.92 -4.37 0.18
C ASP A 189 -3.24 -5.64 -0.35
N LEU A 190 -2.59 -5.57 -1.51
CA LEU A 190 -1.86 -6.71 -2.10
C LEU A 190 -0.71 -7.19 -1.21
N LEU A 191 0.01 -6.27 -0.57
CA LEU A 191 1.12 -6.59 0.33
C LEU A 191 0.64 -7.40 1.55
N THR A 192 -0.59 -7.14 2.03
CA THR A 192 -1.20 -8.00 3.08
C THR A 192 -1.42 -9.44 2.64
N LEU A 193 -1.50 -9.67 1.32
CA LEU A 193 -1.67 -10.98 0.70
C LEU A 193 -0.35 -11.54 0.13
N GLY A 194 0.79 -10.95 0.49
CA GLY A 194 2.10 -11.35 -0.01
C GLY A 194 2.27 -11.15 -1.52
N GLN A 195 1.51 -10.22 -2.11
CA GLN A 195 1.55 -9.86 -3.52
C GLN A 195 2.00 -8.41 -3.69
N CYS A 196 2.54 -8.10 -4.86
CA CYS A 196 2.73 -6.72 -5.28
C CYS A 196 2.65 -6.63 -6.80
N SER A 197 2.49 -5.42 -7.30
CA SER A 197 2.58 -5.12 -8.71
C SER A 197 3.95 -4.53 -9.03
N HIS A 198 4.37 -4.68 -10.29
CA HIS A 198 5.37 -3.81 -10.85
C HIS A 198 4.73 -2.45 -11.08
N VAL A 199 5.32 -1.39 -10.51
CA VAL A 199 4.82 -0.02 -10.64
C VAL A 199 5.94 0.85 -11.20
N VAL A 200 5.64 1.58 -12.27
CA VAL A 200 6.57 2.51 -12.91
C VAL A 200 5.90 3.87 -13.02
N TRP A 201 6.70 4.93 -12.91
CA TRP A 201 6.28 6.31 -13.09
C TRP A 201 7.46 7.15 -13.57
N LYS A 202 7.16 8.34 -14.05
CA LYS A 202 8.07 9.44 -14.29
C LYS A 202 7.62 10.66 -13.52
N LYS A 203 8.58 11.50 -13.13
CA LYS A 203 8.34 12.72 -12.35
C LYS A 203 7.35 13.64 -13.07
N ASN A 204 6.32 14.09 -12.34
CA ASN A 204 5.30 15.02 -12.82
C ASN A 204 4.52 14.55 -14.06
N ASP A 205 4.49 13.24 -14.34
CA ASP A 205 3.83 12.67 -15.53
C ASP A 205 2.81 11.60 -15.12
N LYS A 206 1.53 11.98 -15.08
CA LYS A 206 0.42 11.07 -14.75
C LYS A 206 0.26 9.91 -15.74
N ASP A 207 0.63 10.10 -17.00
CA ASP A 207 0.37 9.13 -18.07
C ASP A 207 1.45 8.03 -18.10
N SER A 208 2.63 8.33 -17.57
CA SER A 208 3.68 7.34 -17.29
C SER A 208 3.33 6.34 -16.19
N ILE A 209 2.36 6.65 -15.32
CA ILE A 209 2.04 5.82 -14.16
C ILE A 209 1.36 4.53 -14.63
N GLN A 210 2.09 3.43 -14.57
CA GLN A 210 1.61 2.11 -14.96
C GLN A 210 1.79 1.10 -13.84
N SER A 211 0.89 0.14 -13.81
CA SER A 211 0.99 -0.97 -12.88
C SER A 211 0.60 -2.28 -13.54
N SER A 212 1.45 -3.29 -13.41
CA SER A 212 1.24 -4.64 -13.92
C SER A 212 1.50 -5.68 -12.84
N PHE A 213 0.80 -6.81 -12.91
CA PHE A 213 0.97 -7.87 -11.92
C PHE A 213 2.41 -8.42 -11.94
N LYS A 214 3.02 -8.57 -10.75
CA LYS A 214 4.36 -9.14 -10.57
C LYS A 214 4.28 -10.34 -9.65
N MET A 215 4.78 -11.49 -10.10
CA MET A 215 4.98 -12.64 -9.22
C MET A 215 6.30 -12.47 -8.47
N MET A 216 6.24 -12.54 -7.15
CA MET A 216 7.43 -12.55 -6.30
C MET A 216 7.45 -13.83 -5.46
N LYS A 217 8.65 -14.34 -5.22
CA LYS A 217 8.84 -15.48 -4.33
C LYS A 217 8.78 -14.96 -2.89
N SER A 218 7.71 -15.31 -2.16
CA SER A 218 7.62 -15.08 -0.71
C SER A 218 8.41 -16.16 0.05
N ASN A 219 8.79 -15.84 1.30
CA ASN A 219 9.31 -16.83 2.25
C ASN A 219 8.30 -17.99 2.42
N PRO A 220 8.72 -19.26 2.24
CA PRO A 220 7.85 -20.44 2.38
C PRO A 220 7.14 -20.54 3.73
N ASP A 221 7.78 -20.07 4.80
CA ASP A 221 7.25 -20.15 6.17
C ASP A 221 6.05 -19.21 6.39
N ASN A 222 5.79 -18.29 5.46
CA ASN A 222 4.65 -17.37 5.52
C ASN A 222 3.33 -17.98 5.04
N LEU A 223 3.31 -19.21 4.53
CA LEU A 223 2.09 -19.82 3.99
C LEU A 223 0.97 -19.90 5.03
N GLN A 224 1.28 -20.27 6.27
CA GLN A 224 0.28 -20.37 7.34
C GLN A 224 -0.33 -18.99 7.66
N LYS A 225 0.52 -17.96 7.76
CA LYS A 225 0.10 -16.57 7.99
C LYS A 225 -0.77 -16.05 6.85
N LEU A 226 -0.35 -16.28 5.60
CA LEU A 226 -1.11 -15.89 4.41
C LEU A 226 -2.46 -16.62 4.35
N ALA A 227 -2.48 -17.92 4.63
CA ALA A 227 -3.72 -18.69 4.66
C ALA A 227 -4.71 -18.12 5.69
N GLN A 228 -4.24 -17.77 6.89
CA GLN A 228 -5.05 -17.09 7.92
C GLN A 228 -5.60 -15.74 7.44
N GLN A 229 -4.77 -14.92 6.77
CA GLN A 229 -5.19 -13.63 6.21
C GLN A 229 -6.25 -13.80 5.11
N CYS A 230 -6.19 -14.88 4.34
CA CYS A 230 -7.15 -15.20 3.28
C CYS A 230 -8.47 -15.78 3.81
N LEU A 231 -8.55 -16.23 5.07
CA LEU A 231 -9.75 -16.90 5.61
C LEU A 231 -11.05 -16.11 5.47
N PRO A 232 -11.10 -14.79 5.76
CA PRO A 232 -12.32 -14.00 5.57
C PRO A 232 -12.79 -14.02 4.11
N GLY A 233 -11.87 -13.95 3.15
CA GLY A 233 -12.17 -14.01 1.73
C GLY A 233 -12.66 -15.40 1.29
N ILE A 234 -12.01 -16.46 1.77
CA ILE A 234 -12.44 -17.85 1.55
C ILE A 234 -13.86 -18.06 2.11
N ASN A 235 -14.12 -17.60 3.34
CA ASN A 235 -15.44 -17.68 3.97
C ASN A 235 -16.50 -16.90 3.18
N ALA A 236 -16.18 -15.69 2.69
CA ALA A 236 -17.09 -14.92 1.86
C ALA A 236 -17.41 -15.63 0.53
N LEU A 237 -16.41 -16.23 -0.12
CA LEU A 237 -16.61 -17.03 -1.34
C LEU A 237 -17.49 -18.26 -1.07
N MET A 238 -17.30 -18.93 0.06
CA MET A 238 -18.13 -20.07 0.47
C MET A 238 -19.58 -19.65 0.72
N LEU A 239 -19.82 -18.52 1.42
CA LEU A 239 -21.17 -17.99 1.64
C LEU A 239 -21.86 -17.61 0.32
N GLN A 240 -21.14 -16.95 -0.59
CA GLN A 240 -21.66 -16.62 -1.91
C GLN A 240 -21.97 -17.87 -2.74
N ALA A 241 -21.09 -18.87 -2.68
CA ALA A 241 -21.33 -20.14 -3.35
C ALA A 241 -22.55 -20.86 -2.75
N MET A 242 -22.77 -20.85 -1.43
CA MET A 242 -23.99 -21.39 -0.82
C MET A 242 -25.28 -20.69 -1.28
N ALA A 243 -25.19 -19.42 -1.67
CA ALA A 243 -26.33 -18.65 -2.18
C ALA A 243 -26.63 -18.90 -3.68
N ILE A 244 -25.80 -19.65 -4.40
CA ILE A 244 -26.03 -19.98 -5.81
C ILE A 244 -27.24 -20.93 -5.92
N PRO A 245 -28.29 -20.59 -6.69
CA PRO A 245 -29.44 -21.47 -6.88
C PRO A 245 -29.04 -22.83 -7.47
N GLU A 246 -29.68 -23.92 -7.02
CA GLU A 246 -29.38 -25.30 -7.45
C GLU A 246 -29.42 -25.50 -8.97
N GLU A 247 -30.26 -24.72 -9.65
CA GLU A 247 -30.41 -24.69 -11.11
C GLU A 247 -29.12 -24.27 -11.83
N ARG A 248 -28.29 -23.45 -11.18
CA ARG A 248 -26.97 -23.02 -11.65
C ARG A 248 -25.92 -23.91 -10.98
N ARG A 249 -25.71 -25.12 -11.51
CA ARG A 249 -24.68 -26.08 -11.06
C ARG A 249 -23.49 -25.40 -10.40
N ASN A 250 -23.38 -25.57 -9.08
CA ASN A 250 -22.38 -24.88 -8.29
C ASN A 250 -21.02 -25.59 -8.36
N SER A 251 -20.18 -25.19 -9.32
CA SER A 251 -18.86 -25.77 -9.52
C SER A 251 -17.80 -25.25 -8.53
N LEU A 252 -18.13 -24.26 -7.70
CA LEU A 252 -17.16 -23.59 -6.81
C LEU A 252 -17.09 -24.23 -5.42
N MET A 253 -18.17 -24.84 -4.95
CA MET A 253 -18.24 -25.39 -3.59
C MET A 253 -17.23 -26.50 -3.33
N ILE A 254 -17.16 -27.51 -4.21
CA ILE A 254 -16.26 -28.65 -4.01
C ILE A 254 -14.77 -28.21 -3.96
N PRO A 255 -14.28 -27.38 -4.91
CA PRO A 255 -12.92 -26.84 -4.83
C PRO A 255 -12.63 -26.05 -3.55
N LEU A 256 -13.56 -25.21 -3.09
CA LEU A 256 -13.37 -24.42 -1.87
C LEU A 256 -13.26 -25.31 -0.62
N VAL A 257 -14.09 -26.36 -0.54
CA VAL A 257 -14.00 -27.35 0.55
C VAL A 257 -12.68 -28.10 0.52
N ALA A 258 -12.24 -28.54 -0.67
CA ALA A 258 -10.97 -29.23 -0.83
C ALA A 258 -9.77 -28.35 -0.43
N LEU A 259 -9.81 -27.05 -0.78
CA LEU A 259 -8.80 -26.08 -0.37
C LEU A 259 -8.76 -25.92 1.16
N VAL A 260 -9.92 -25.74 1.81
CA VAL A 260 -9.98 -25.61 3.28
C VAL A 260 -9.47 -26.87 3.98
N ALA A 261 -9.80 -28.06 3.46
CA ALA A 261 -9.27 -29.32 3.98
C ALA A 261 -7.73 -29.38 3.86
N ALA A 262 -7.19 -29.06 2.69
CA ALA A 262 -5.74 -29.03 2.47
C ALA A 262 -5.03 -28.01 3.38
N LEU A 263 -5.62 -26.83 3.62
CA LEU A 263 -5.07 -25.84 4.55
C LEU A 263 -5.08 -26.34 6.00
N ARG A 264 -6.13 -27.07 6.42
CA ARG A 264 -6.19 -27.69 7.75
C ARG A 264 -5.11 -28.77 7.91
N ASP A 265 -4.88 -29.59 6.90
CA ASP A 265 -3.82 -30.61 6.91
C ASP A 265 -2.41 -29.99 7.03
N LEU A 266 -2.25 -28.75 6.56
CA LEU A 266 -1.04 -27.94 6.73
C LEU A 266 -0.97 -27.20 8.08
N GLY A 267 -1.89 -27.46 9.01
CA GLY A 267 -1.88 -26.88 10.36
C GLY A 267 -2.45 -25.45 10.45
N VAL A 268 -3.19 -24.99 9.44
CA VAL A 268 -3.92 -23.71 9.51
C VAL A 268 -5.20 -23.92 10.34
N ASP A 269 -5.34 -23.21 11.45
CA ASP A 269 -6.59 -23.20 12.23
C ASP A 269 -7.68 -22.45 11.47
N VAL A 270 -8.45 -23.21 10.69
CA VAL A 270 -9.64 -22.70 10.01
C VAL A 270 -10.81 -22.86 10.99
N GLN A 271 -11.22 -21.78 11.66
CA GLN A 271 -12.43 -21.77 12.49
C GLN A 271 -13.66 -22.05 11.61
N THR A 272 -14.04 -23.32 11.61
CA THR A 272 -15.00 -23.91 10.67
C THR A 272 -16.19 -24.52 11.39
N SER A 273 -16.20 -24.38 12.72
CA SER A 273 -17.13 -25.00 13.66
C SER A 273 -18.59 -24.65 13.39
N GLU A 274 -18.88 -23.49 12.79
CA GLU A 274 -20.26 -23.11 12.44
C GLU A 274 -20.62 -23.31 10.95
N ILE A 275 -19.63 -23.28 10.06
CA ILE A 275 -19.84 -23.27 8.61
C ILE A 275 -20.03 -24.71 8.09
N PHE A 276 -19.22 -25.65 8.55
CA PHE A 276 -19.24 -27.04 8.06
C PHE A 276 -20.50 -27.82 8.45
N PRO A 277 -21.06 -27.71 9.67
CA PRO A 277 -22.34 -28.35 9.99
C PRO A 277 -23.49 -27.82 9.14
N ARG A 278 -23.56 -26.50 8.91
CA ARG A 278 -24.57 -25.88 8.04
C ARG A 278 -24.40 -26.28 6.57
N MET A 279 -23.17 -26.45 6.11
CA MET A 279 -22.87 -26.96 4.77
C MET A 279 -23.21 -28.43 4.58
N PHE A 280 -22.96 -29.28 5.58
CA PHE A 280 -23.31 -30.70 5.51
C PHE A 280 -24.83 -30.87 5.41
N VAL A 281 -25.58 -30.02 6.11
CA VAL A 281 -27.05 -29.92 5.97
C VAL A 281 -27.44 -29.45 4.57
N ALA A 282 -26.86 -28.36 4.05
CA ALA A 282 -27.19 -27.85 2.72
C ALA A 282 -26.86 -28.84 1.57
N LEU A 283 -25.71 -29.54 1.64
CA LEU A 283 -25.34 -30.56 0.67
C LEU A 283 -26.22 -31.82 0.80
N ARG A 284 -26.60 -32.21 2.03
CA ARG A 284 -27.53 -33.33 2.25
C ARG A 284 -28.93 -33.01 1.72
N ASP A 285 -29.45 -31.83 2.00
CA ASP A 285 -30.78 -31.41 1.55
C ASP A 285 -30.84 -31.28 0.01
N SER A 286 -29.73 -30.91 -0.65
CA SER A 286 -29.61 -30.90 -2.12
C SER A 286 -29.50 -32.30 -2.77
N SER A 287 -29.24 -33.34 -1.98
CA SER A 287 -29.10 -34.73 -2.44
C SER A 287 -30.31 -35.60 -2.11
N GLU A 288 -31.26 -35.11 -1.31
CA GLU A 288 -32.56 -35.76 -1.14
C GLU A 288 -33.53 -35.31 -2.25
N PRO A 289 -33.91 -36.21 -3.19
CA PRO A 289 -34.98 -35.87 -4.11
C PRO A 289 -36.25 -35.66 -3.29
N LYS A 290 -36.85 -34.47 -3.37
CA LYS A 290 -38.22 -34.23 -2.88
C LYS A 290 -39.13 -35.30 -3.47
N ARG A 291 -39.44 -36.34 -2.68
CA ARG A 291 -40.55 -37.24 -2.98
C ARG A 291 -41.80 -36.36 -3.00
N ARG A 292 -42.25 -36.02 -4.20
CA ARG A 292 -43.61 -35.57 -4.41
C ARG A 292 -44.49 -36.75 -4.04
N ASP A 293 -45.10 -36.68 -2.86
CA ASP A 293 -46.26 -37.49 -2.55
C ASP A 293 -47.38 -37.07 -3.49
N GLU A 294 -47.51 -37.76 -4.61
CA GLU A 294 -48.73 -37.81 -5.40
C GLU A 294 -49.76 -38.63 -4.63
N ASN A 295 -50.40 -37.98 -3.66
CA ASN A 295 -51.70 -38.40 -3.16
C ASN A 295 -52.69 -37.31 -3.55
N GLU A 296 -53.29 -37.42 -4.75
CA GLU A 296 -54.67 -36.98 -4.94
C GLU A 296 -55.33 -37.63 -6.18
N LYS A 297 -56.32 -38.47 -5.86
CA LYS A 297 -57.57 -38.73 -6.60
C LYS A 297 -57.53 -39.70 -7.78
N THR A 298 -57.78 -40.97 -7.45
CA THR A 298 -58.65 -41.82 -8.27
C THR A 298 -60.03 -41.90 -7.62
N LYS A 299 -61.06 -41.64 -8.44
CA LYS A 299 -62.52 -41.61 -8.20
C LYS A 299 -63.12 -40.31 -7.71
#